data_AF-A0A922XG26-F1
#
_entry.id   AF-A0A922XG26-F1
#
_cell.length_a   1.000
_cell.length_b   1.000
_cell.length_c   1.000
_cell.angle_alpha   90.00
_cell.angle_beta   90.00
_cell.angle_gamma   90.00
#
_symmetry.space_group_name_H-M   'P 1'
#
loop_
_entity.id
_entity.type
_entity.pdbx_description
1 polymer ?
#
loop_
_entity_poly.entity_id
_entity_poly.type
_entity_poly.pdbx_seq_one_letter_code
_entity_poly.pdbx_strand_id
1 'polypeptide(L)'
;MSSSSDPPPSSRPPRIAVVGGGIAGLAAAHRLCRLIPHVELQLFEASDRLGGPLFTIAHDESLLEQGADSFLIKTPFALDLCRELDLADELIPTNEQHRRALIVREGRLVPVPEGFVLMKPQNLGAMLKSPLLSPLGKLRLLAEPLAQVPAAVNRPGYDESVASFATRRLGREVYERLVEPLIAGIYVADARELSLAATYPEFLEAERQHGSLWRSVRKARALAERDGNAQSPQAAARYGQFVTLRGGLRTFVEALVHKLPAKAIRLRTPVMQVERHATNRWTIKTAPGAPLEHFDGVLIAAHAPQAASMLGNFDAELVRELAGIEYASSAVVTLVYHRQDIDHPLDGFGLVVPAIERRPIVAASFLTVKFPGHGPPGRAIVRVFSGGVLQPDRVDRDDPELIATAKQQMAELIGANGEPIETHVMRWRDAMPQYHVGHLARVEAIEQRVAAYAGLELAGNAYRGVGIPQSIHSGRQAAERLAKQLGQ
;
A
#
# COMPACT_ATOMS: atom_id res chain seq x y z
N MET A 1 24.10 -0.37 -57.16
CA MET A 1 23.96 0.62 -56.07
C MET A 1 23.30 -0.09 -54.91
N SER A 2 24.15 -0.56 -53.99
CA SER A 2 23.83 -1.17 -52.71
C SER A 2 23.68 -0.10 -51.64
N SER A 3 22.64 -0.17 -50.82
CA SER A 3 22.72 -0.16 -49.35
C SER A 3 21.34 0.14 -48.72
N SER A 4 20.54 -0.90 -48.51
CA SER A 4 19.59 -0.94 -47.42
C SER A 4 20.04 -2.06 -46.49
N SER A 5 20.83 -1.71 -45.50
CA SER A 5 21.20 -2.62 -44.41
C SER A 5 20.92 -1.89 -43.12
N ASP A 6 19.70 -2.04 -42.61
CA ASP A 6 19.49 -1.95 -41.18
C ASP A 6 20.41 -2.99 -40.51
N PRO A 7 21.10 -2.65 -39.42
CA PRO A 7 21.93 -3.61 -38.71
C PRO A 7 21.05 -4.75 -38.16
N PRO A 8 21.52 -6.01 -38.13
CA PRO A 8 20.76 -7.09 -37.51
C PRO A 8 20.56 -6.82 -36.01
N PRO A 9 19.42 -7.22 -35.42
CA PRO A 9 19.26 -7.19 -33.97
C PRO A 9 20.41 -7.97 -33.33
N SER A 10 21.00 -7.42 -32.27
CA SER A 10 22.20 -7.96 -31.63
C SER A 10 22.02 -9.45 -31.31
N SER A 11 22.93 -10.30 -31.76
CA SER A 11 22.87 -11.77 -31.62
C SER A 11 23.00 -12.28 -30.17
N ARG A 12 23.18 -11.39 -29.19
CA ARG A 12 23.24 -11.73 -27.76
C ARG A 12 21.91 -11.37 -27.09
N PRO A 13 21.43 -12.17 -26.13
CA PRO A 13 20.27 -11.81 -25.34
C PRO A 13 20.47 -10.45 -24.65
N PRO A 14 19.41 -9.63 -24.50
CA PRO A 14 19.52 -8.35 -23.82
C PRO A 14 19.84 -8.58 -22.34
N ARG A 15 20.72 -7.73 -21.80
CA ARG A 15 21.10 -7.73 -20.39
C ARG A 15 20.31 -6.63 -19.66
N ILE A 16 19.48 -6.99 -18.69
CA ILE A 16 18.56 -6.06 -18.03
C ILE A 16 18.83 -6.02 -16.53
N ALA A 17 18.94 -4.82 -15.98
CA ALA A 17 18.99 -4.61 -14.55
C ALA A 17 17.62 -4.29 -13.97
N VAL A 18 17.28 -4.89 -12.83
CA VAL A 18 16.14 -4.51 -11.99
C VAL A 18 16.70 -4.03 -10.66
N VAL A 19 16.41 -2.79 -10.29
CA VAL A 19 16.94 -2.18 -9.05
C VAL A 19 15.83 -2.12 -8.01
N GLY A 20 15.94 -2.90 -6.94
CA GLY A 20 14.95 -3.03 -5.87
C GLY A 20 14.25 -4.39 -5.89
N GLY A 21 14.41 -5.13 -4.80
CA GLY A 21 13.88 -6.48 -4.57
C GLY A 21 12.52 -6.54 -3.88
N GLY A 22 11.76 -5.44 -3.89
CA GLY A 22 10.38 -5.41 -3.45
C GLY A 22 9.43 -6.10 -4.44
N ILE A 23 8.14 -6.21 -4.08
CA ILE A 23 7.15 -6.92 -4.89
C ILE A 23 7.03 -6.39 -6.34
N ALA A 24 7.19 -5.09 -6.56
CA ALA A 24 7.18 -4.50 -7.90
C ALA A 24 8.38 -4.97 -8.73
N GLY A 25 9.59 -4.95 -8.16
CA GLY A 25 10.80 -5.42 -8.84
C GLY A 25 10.78 -6.91 -9.10
N LEU A 26 10.30 -7.73 -8.16
CA LEU A 26 10.14 -9.17 -8.35
C LEU A 26 9.10 -9.49 -9.43
N ALA A 27 7.96 -8.80 -9.44
CA ALA A 27 6.96 -8.94 -10.50
C ALA A 27 7.49 -8.53 -11.87
N ALA A 28 8.30 -7.45 -11.93
CA ALA A 28 8.96 -7.00 -13.15
C ALA A 28 9.98 -8.03 -13.66
N ALA A 29 10.87 -8.50 -12.79
CA ALA A 29 11.86 -9.54 -13.07
C ALA A 29 11.21 -10.81 -13.62
N HIS A 30 10.17 -11.31 -12.94
CA HIS A 30 9.42 -12.48 -13.38
C HIS A 30 8.80 -12.26 -14.76
N ARG A 31 8.19 -11.09 -14.99
CA ARG A 31 7.57 -10.75 -16.27
C ARG A 31 8.59 -10.66 -17.40
N LEU A 32 9.75 -10.05 -17.17
CA LEU A 32 10.84 -9.96 -18.15
C LEU A 32 11.34 -11.36 -18.56
N CYS A 33 11.57 -12.26 -17.60
CA CYS A 33 11.96 -13.65 -17.89
C CYS A 33 10.93 -14.40 -18.74
N ARG A 34 9.64 -14.06 -18.63
CA ARG A 34 8.58 -14.67 -19.45
C ARG A 34 8.45 -14.05 -20.84
N LEU A 35 8.75 -12.77 -20.98
CA LEU A 35 8.58 -12.03 -22.24
C LEU A 35 9.78 -12.17 -23.17
N ILE A 36 10.99 -12.25 -22.61
CA ILE A 36 12.24 -12.23 -23.37
C ILE A 36 12.98 -13.57 -23.18
N PRO A 37 12.97 -14.45 -24.19
CA PRO A 37 13.73 -15.68 -24.15
C PRO A 37 15.22 -15.40 -23.89
N HIS A 38 15.81 -16.16 -22.97
CA HIS A 38 17.24 -16.09 -22.62
C HIS A 38 17.74 -14.73 -22.08
N VAL A 39 16.85 -13.83 -21.63
CA VAL A 39 17.25 -12.55 -21.02
C VAL A 39 18.30 -12.74 -19.94
N GLU A 40 19.35 -11.91 -19.98
CA GLU A 40 20.36 -11.87 -18.93
C GLU A 40 19.90 -10.86 -17.85
N LEU A 41 19.12 -11.36 -16.89
CA LEU A 41 18.54 -10.54 -15.83
C LEU A 41 19.49 -10.42 -14.63
N GLN A 42 19.65 -9.20 -14.10
CA GLN A 42 20.27 -8.95 -12.80
C GLN A 42 19.37 -8.06 -11.92
N LEU A 43 18.82 -8.64 -10.86
CA LEU A 43 18.12 -7.95 -9.79
C LEU A 43 19.12 -7.57 -8.68
N PHE A 44 19.16 -6.27 -8.36
CA PHE A 44 19.96 -5.70 -7.29
C PHE A 44 19.08 -5.32 -6.10
N GLU A 45 19.41 -5.83 -4.92
CA GLU A 45 18.73 -5.50 -3.68
C GLU A 45 19.74 -5.01 -2.64
N ALA A 46 19.45 -3.87 -2.02
CA ALA A 46 20.34 -3.22 -1.08
C ALA A 46 20.40 -3.96 0.26
N SER A 47 19.28 -4.51 0.72
CA SER A 47 19.20 -5.28 1.96
C SER A 47 19.66 -6.74 1.77
N ASP A 48 19.63 -7.50 2.85
CA ASP A 48 19.99 -8.92 2.86
C ASP A 48 18.81 -9.85 2.59
N ARG A 49 17.65 -9.31 2.20
CA ARG A 49 16.45 -10.08 1.87
C ARG A 49 15.62 -9.42 0.77
N LEU A 50 14.75 -10.21 0.15
CA LEU A 50 13.77 -9.71 -0.81
C LEU A 50 12.42 -9.44 -0.13
N GLY A 51 11.48 -8.88 -0.90
CA GLY A 51 10.08 -8.71 -0.52
C GLY A 51 9.71 -7.31 -0.06
N GLY A 52 10.69 -6.49 0.34
CA GLY A 52 10.40 -5.15 0.88
C GLY A 52 9.44 -5.22 2.07
N PRO A 53 8.31 -4.48 2.08
CA PRO A 53 7.28 -4.54 3.12
C PRO A 53 6.54 -5.88 3.31
N LEU A 54 6.70 -6.83 2.39
CA LEU A 54 6.18 -8.19 2.55
C LEU A 54 7.19 -8.98 3.37
N PHE A 55 7.03 -8.93 4.69
CA PHE A 55 7.96 -9.56 5.61
C PHE A 55 7.20 -10.28 6.73
N THR A 56 7.24 -11.61 6.64
CA THR A 56 6.65 -12.52 7.63
C THR A 56 7.78 -13.20 8.39
N ILE A 57 7.78 -13.08 9.72
CA ILE A 57 8.63 -13.89 10.60
C ILE A 57 7.84 -15.13 10.97
N ALA A 58 8.37 -16.32 10.64
CA ALA A 58 7.86 -17.56 11.19
C ALA A 58 8.64 -17.90 12.46
N HIS A 59 7.94 -17.94 13.58
CA HIS A 59 8.50 -18.31 14.87
C HIS A 59 7.55 -19.29 15.55
N ASP A 60 8.05 -20.47 15.89
CA ASP A 60 7.25 -21.62 16.30
C ASP A 60 6.07 -21.88 15.33
N GLU A 61 4.84 -21.88 15.85
CA GLU A 61 3.60 -22.05 15.08
C GLU A 61 2.95 -20.70 14.68
N SER A 62 3.65 -19.57 14.89
CA SER A 62 3.14 -18.22 14.63
C SER A 62 3.75 -17.59 13.38
N LEU A 63 2.90 -16.90 12.61
CA LEU A 63 3.28 -16.10 11.45
C LEU A 63 3.10 -14.62 11.79
N LEU A 64 4.21 -13.92 12.02
CA LEU A 64 4.23 -12.52 12.44
C LEU A 64 4.49 -11.61 11.24
N GLU A 65 3.43 -10.97 10.74
CA GLU A 65 3.53 -10.01 9.64
C GLU A 65 4.06 -8.65 10.12
N GLN A 66 5.30 -8.32 9.74
CA GLN A 66 6.00 -7.10 10.19
C GLN A 66 5.72 -5.87 9.32
N GLY A 67 5.00 -6.02 8.21
CA GLY A 67 4.60 -4.92 7.33
C GLY A 67 3.17 -5.12 6.83
N ALA A 68 3.02 -5.35 5.52
CA ALA A 68 1.73 -5.71 4.96
C ALA A 68 1.26 -7.06 5.51
N ASP A 69 -0.06 -7.25 5.69
CA ASP A 69 -0.64 -8.51 6.15
C ASP A 69 -1.59 -9.17 5.16
N SER A 70 -2.03 -8.41 4.15
CA SER A 70 -3.09 -8.80 3.23
C SER A 70 -3.15 -7.88 2.03
N PHE A 71 -3.88 -8.30 1.00
CA PHE A 71 -4.14 -7.50 -0.19
C PHE A 71 -5.61 -7.61 -0.62
N LEU A 72 -6.07 -6.62 -1.39
CA LEU A 72 -7.43 -6.55 -1.89
C LEU A 72 -7.62 -7.41 -3.15
N ILE A 73 -8.70 -8.18 -3.20
CA ILE A 73 -9.09 -8.99 -4.37
C ILE A 73 -9.86 -8.21 -5.45
N LYS A 74 -10.34 -7.00 -5.13
CA LYS A 74 -11.10 -6.15 -6.07
C LYS A 74 -10.27 -5.80 -7.32
N THR A 75 -8.96 -5.68 -7.15
CA THR A 75 -8.03 -5.46 -8.26
C THR A 75 -7.40 -6.80 -8.63
N PRO A 76 -7.53 -7.28 -9.88
CA PRO A 76 -7.21 -8.67 -10.22
C PRO A 76 -5.70 -8.97 -10.21
N PHE A 77 -4.84 -7.95 -10.31
CA PHE A 77 -3.40 -8.12 -10.56
C PHE A 77 -2.66 -9.03 -9.58
N ALA A 78 -2.99 -8.99 -8.29
CA ALA A 78 -2.39 -9.89 -7.31
C ALA A 78 -2.95 -11.31 -7.43
N LEU A 79 -4.26 -11.47 -7.64
CA LEU A 79 -4.89 -12.77 -7.86
C LEU A 79 -4.39 -13.45 -9.13
N ASP A 80 -4.25 -12.70 -10.21
CA ASP A 80 -3.72 -13.20 -11.48
C ASP A 80 -2.29 -13.72 -11.29
N LEU A 81 -1.46 -12.98 -10.54
CA LEU A 81 -0.12 -13.45 -10.19
C LEU A 81 -0.14 -14.69 -9.28
N CYS A 82 -1.05 -14.76 -8.30
CA CYS A 82 -1.22 -15.97 -7.49
C CYS A 82 -1.56 -17.19 -8.36
N ARG A 83 -2.44 -17.05 -9.35
CA ARG A 83 -2.75 -18.14 -10.29
C ARG A 83 -1.55 -18.52 -11.15
N GLU A 84 -0.78 -17.54 -11.62
CA GLU A 84 0.44 -17.79 -12.39
C GLU A 84 1.55 -18.49 -11.58
N LEU A 85 1.53 -18.35 -10.25
CA LEU A 85 2.50 -18.94 -9.33
C LEU A 85 1.98 -20.21 -8.63
N ASP A 86 0.82 -20.72 -9.04
CA ASP A 86 0.18 -21.90 -8.43
C ASP A 86 -0.13 -21.71 -6.92
N LEU A 87 -0.44 -20.48 -6.51
CA LEU A 87 -0.75 -20.10 -5.12
C LEU A 87 -2.25 -19.84 -4.87
N ALA A 88 -3.12 -20.12 -5.84
CA ALA A 88 -4.55 -19.81 -5.72
C ALA A 88 -5.21 -20.55 -4.54
N ASP A 89 -4.82 -21.80 -4.30
CA ASP A 89 -5.36 -22.64 -3.23
C ASP A 89 -4.78 -22.31 -1.84
N GLU A 90 -3.72 -21.49 -1.80
CA GLU A 90 -3.11 -20.99 -0.56
C GLU A 90 -3.76 -19.70 -0.04
N LEU A 91 -4.69 -19.11 -0.81
CA LEU A 91 -5.39 -17.90 -0.42
C LEU A 91 -6.36 -18.18 0.73
N ILE A 92 -6.23 -17.38 1.79
CA ILE A 92 -7.16 -17.41 2.92
C ILE A 92 -7.91 -16.07 3.02
N PRO A 93 -9.25 -16.10 3.18
CA PRO A 93 -10.04 -14.90 3.38
C PRO A 93 -9.95 -14.41 4.82
N THR A 94 -10.45 -13.20 5.05
CA THR A 94 -10.65 -12.70 6.41
C THR A 94 -11.81 -13.40 7.12
N ASN A 95 -11.68 -13.56 8.44
CA ASN A 95 -12.70 -14.16 9.30
C ASN A 95 -14.05 -13.44 9.21
N GLU A 96 -15.10 -14.17 8.83
CA GLU A 96 -16.46 -13.67 8.62
C GLU A 96 -17.15 -13.14 9.89
N GLN A 97 -16.88 -13.75 11.03
CA GLN A 97 -17.61 -13.46 12.27
C GLN A 97 -17.23 -12.10 12.87
N HIS A 98 -16.00 -11.65 12.62
CA HIS A 98 -15.42 -10.45 13.23
C HIS A 98 -15.06 -9.36 12.20
N ARG A 99 -15.74 -9.32 11.04
CA ARG A 99 -15.54 -8.33 9.97
C ARG A 99 -15.96 -6.90 10.36
N ARG A 100 -15.22 -6.29 11.29
CA ARG A 100 -15.39 -4.88 11.69
C ARG A 100 -14.08 -4.29 12.15
N ALA A 101 -13.98 -2.97 12.04
CA ALA A 101 -12.94 -2.20 12.71
C ALA A 101 -13.56 -1.45 13.89
N LEU A 102 -12.75 -1.19 14.90
CA LEU A 102 -13.09 -0.39 16.07
C LEU A 102 -12.44 0.98 15.96
N ILE A 103 -13.07 2.00 16.51
CA ILE A 103 -12.55 3.37 16.61
C ILE A 103 -12.43 3.73 18.07
N VAL A 104 -11.30 4.29 18.45
CA VAL A 104 -11.11 4.85 19.78
C VAL A 104 -11.91 6.16 19.91
N ARG A 105 -12.74 6.24 20.95
CA ARG A 105 -13.44 7.45 21.36
C ARG A 105 -13.40 7.58 22.86
N GLU A 106 -12.68 8.59 23.36
CA GLU A 106 -12.55 8.88 24.79
C GLU A 106 -12.11 7.65 25.59
N GLY A 107 -11.13 6.92 25.07
CA GLY A 107 -10.59 5.69 25.67
C GLY A 107 -11.46 4.45 25.55
N ARG A 108 -12.60 4.51 24.84
CA ARG A 108 -13.47 3.35 24.59
C ARG A 108 -13.40 2.92 23.13
N LEU A 109 -13.53 1.63 22.89
CA LEU A 109 -13.63 1.07 21.54
C LEU A 109 -15.08 1.05 21.07
N VAL A 110 -15.35 1.71 19.95
CA VAL A 110 -16.68 1.76 19.34
C VAL A 110 -16.59 1.20 17.93
N PRO A 111 -17.45 0.24 17.53
CA PRO A 111 -17.41 -0.30 16.18
C PRO A 111 -17.71 0.77 15.13
N VAL A 112 -17.00 0.70 14.00
CA VAL A 112 -17.36 1.43 12.78
C VAL A 112 -18.81 1.06 12.44
N PRO A 113 -19.69 2.05 12.19
CA PRO A 113 -21.09 1.75 11.92
C PRO A 113 -21.23 0.84 10.69
N GLU A 114 -22.11 -0.16 10.80
CA GLU A 114 -22.36 -1.08 9.69
C GLU A 114 -22.71 -0.31 8.41
N GLY A 115 -22.16 -0.74 7.27
CA GLY A 115 -22.37 -0.08 5.98
C GLY A 115 -21.61 1.25 5.80
N PHE A 116 -20.80 1.70 6.77
CA PHE A 116 -19.87 2.80 6.53
C PHE A 116 -18.59 2.28 5.85
N VAL A 117 -18.37 2.68 4.60
CA VAL A 117 -17.17 2.30 3.83
C VAL A 117 -16.36 3.55 3.50
N LEU A 118 -15.37 3.82 4.34
CA LEU A 118 -14.43 4.95 4.30
C LEU A 118 -15.06 6.35 4.34
N MET A 119 -15.89 6.69 3.34
CA MET A 119 -16.66 7.94 3.24
C MET A 119 -18.11 7.73 2.79
N LYS A 120 -18.50 6.50 2.43
CA LYS A 120 -19.87 6.18 1.97
C LYS A 120 -20.73 5.69 3.13
N PRO A 121 -21.76 6.45 3.53
CA PRO A 121 -22.71 6.00 4.56
C PRO A 121 -23.83 5.16 3.92
N GLN A 122 -23.63 3.85 3.78
CA GLN A 122 -24.62 2.97 3.12
C GLN A 122 -25.83 2.66 4.01
N ASN A 123 -25.64 2.64 5.33
CA ASN A 123 -26.71 2.44 6.30
C ASN A 123 -26.78 3.63 7.26
N LEU A 124 -27.62 4.61 6.93
CA LEU A 124 -27.82 5.80 7.76
C LEU A 124 -28.39 5.46 9.14
N GLY A 125 -29.21 4.40 9.27
CA GLY A 125 -29.74 3.97 10.55
C GLY A 125 -28.63 3.55 11.53
N ALA A 126 -27.64 2.79 11.05
CA ALA A 126 -26.46 2.43 11.85
C ALA A 126 -25.62 3.65 12.22
N MET A 127 -25.42 4.59 11.29
CA MET A 127 -24.71 5.85 11.54
C MET A 127 -25.38 6.70 12.63
N LEU A 128 -26.72 6.81 12.59
CA LEU A 128 -27.49 7.60 13.56
C LEU A 128 -27.54 6.93 14.94
N LYS A 129 -27.48 5.60 15.01
CA LYS A 129 -27.38 4.84 16.27
C LYS A 129 -25.99 4.87 16.89
N SER A 130 -24.95 5.10 16.09
CA SER A 130 -23.58 5.13 16.58
C SER A 130 -23.35 6.25 17.59
N PRO A 131 -22.59 6.00 18.67
CA PRO A 131 -22.18 7.05 19.60
C PRO A 131 -20.98 7.85 19.07
N LEU A 132 -20.39 7.49 17.91
CA LEU A 132 -19.21 8.20 17.36
C LEU A 132 -19.48 9.66 16.97
N LEU A 133 -20.75 10.01 16.73
CA LEU A 133 -21.16 11.34 16.29
C LEU A 133 -22.12 11.98 17.30
N SER A 134 -21.92 13.26 17.56
CA SER A 134 -22.86 14.10 18.28
C SER A 134 -24.19 14.24 17.53
N PRO A 135 -25.28 14.69 18.20
CA PRO A 135 -26.54 15.01 17.51
C PRO A 135 -26.35 16.02 16.36
N LEU A 136 -25.48 17.02 16.52
CA LEU A 136 -25.17 17.99 15.47
C LEU A 136 -24.39 17.37 14.31
N GLY A 137 -23.43 16.48 14.59
CA GLY A 137 -22.72 15.71 13.57
C GLY A 137 -23.64 14.81 12.75
N LYS A 138 -24.61 14.18 13.41
CA LYS A 138 -25.66 13.39 12.76
C LYS A 138 -26.53 14.23 11.84
N LEU A 139 -26.99 15.39 12.30
CA LEU A 139 -27.75 16.34 11.48
C LEU A 139 -26.92 16.81 10.28
N ARG A 140 -25.64 17.13 10.50
CA ARG A 140 -24.72 17.56 9.43
C ARG A 140 -24.49 16.46 8.39
N LEU A 141 -24.37 15.20 8.81
CA LEU A 141 -24.26 14.04 7.92
C LEU A 141 -25.53 13.85 7.08
N LEU A 142 -26.71 14.00 7.69
CA LEU A 142 -27.99 13.91 6.97
C LEU A 142 -28.17 15.01 5.92
N ALA A 143 -27.50 16.16 6.09
CA ALA A 143 -27.48 17.25 5.14
C ALA A 143 -26.48 17.06 3.97
N GLU A 144 -25.74 15.94 3.89
CA GLU A 144 -24.77 15.69 2.81
C GLU A 144 -25.35 15.88 1.39
N PRO A 145 -26.59 15.44 1.07
CA PRO A 145 -27.15 15.63 -0.27
C PRO A 145 -27.41 17.10 -0.65
N LEU A 146 -27.39 18.02 0.32
CA LEU A 146 -27.56 19.46 0.13
C LEU A 146 -26.21 20.20 0.03
N ALA A 147 -25.11 19.49 0.27
CA ALA A 147 -23.80 20.11 0.27
C ALA A 147 -23.43 20.55 -1.16
N GLN A 148 -22.86 21.75 -1.33
CA GLN A 148 -22.58 22.34 -2.64
C GLN A 148 -21.44 21.64 -3.39
N VAL A 149 -21.64 21.28 -4.67
CA VAL A 149 -20.55 20.79 -5.54
C VAL A 149 -19.87 22.00 -6.19
N PRO A 150 -18.57 22.26 -5.93
CA PRO A 150 -17.86 23.36 -6.59
C PRO A 150 -17.83 23.17 -8.10
N ALA A 151 -18.01 24.25 -8.87
CA ALA A 151 -17.94 24.19 -10.33
C ALA A 151 -16.58 23.68 -10.85
N ALA A 152 -15.52 23.87 -10.05
CA ALA A 152 -14.17 23.40 -10.37
C ALA A 152 -14.05 21.87 -10.42
N VAL A 153 -14.93 21.10 -9.77
CA VAL A 153 -14.88 19.62 -9.71
C VAL A 153 -14.86 18.98 -11.10
N ASN A 154 -15.51 19.61 -12.09
CA ASN A 154 -15.60 19.14 -13.47
C ASN A 154 -14.43 19.60 -14.35
N ARG A 155 -13.48 20.39 -13.83
CA ARG A 155 -12.31 20.81 -14.60
C ARG A 155 -11.31 19.65 -14.73
N PRO A 156 -10.65 19.48 -15.89
CA PRO A 156 -9.54 18.54 -16.03
C PRO A 156 -8.46 18.81 -14.98
N GLY A 157 -7.93 17.75 -14.39
CA GLY A 157 -6.90 17.85 -13.35
C GLY A 157 -7.37 18.40 -12.00
N TYR A 158 -8.68 18.58 -11.78
CA TYR A 158 -9.19 18.98 -10.46
C TYR A 158 -8.80 17.94 -9.40
N ASP A 159 -8.19 18.44 -8.33
CA ASP A 159 -7.79 17.67 -7.17
C ASP A 159 -7.98 18.52 -5.91
N GLU A 160 -8.34 17.86 -4.81
CA GLU A 160 -8.42 18.47 -3.48
C GLU A 160 -7.98 17.45 -2.44
N SER A 161 -7.69 17.91 -1.23
CA SER A 161 -7.33 16.97 -0.18
C SER A 161 -8.52 16.16 0.29
N VAL A 162 -8.24 14.95 0.78
CA VAL A 162 -9.24 14.08 1.38
C VAL A 162 -9.97 14.77 2.53
N ALA A 163 -9.26 15.51 3.40
CA ALA A 163 -9.88 16.25 4.50
C ALA A 163 -10.82 17.35 4.00
N SER A 164 -10.43 18.10 2.95
CA SER A 164 -11.27 19.13 2.32
C SER A 164 -12.57 18.51 1.82
N PHE A 165 -12.46 17.44 1.02
CA PHE A 165 -13.62 16.74 0.46
C PHE A 165 -14.54 16.19 1.57
N ALA A 166 -13.97 15.44 2.53
CA ALA A 166 -14.72 14.81 3.60
C ALA A 166 -15.43 15.84 4.49
N THR A 167 -14.75 16.94 4.85
CA THR A 167 -15.33 18.01 5.66
C THR A 167 -16.45 18.73 4.93
N ARG A 168 -16.24 19.05 3.64
CA ARG A 168 -17.23 19.73 2.79
C ARG A 168 -18.45 18.85 2.53
N ARG A 169 -18.29 17.54 2.33
CA ARG A 169 -19.40 16.60 2.09
C ARG A 169 -20.08 16.18 3.38
N LEU A 170 -19.34 15.51 4.27
CA LEU A 170 -19.88 14.78 5.42
C LEU A 170 -19.91 15.62 6.70
N GLY A 171 -19.10 16.68 6.76
CA GLY A 171 -18.93 17.52 7.95
C GLY A 171 -17.67 17.18 8.74
N ARG A 172 -17.18 18.16 9.50
CA ARG A 172 -15.93 18.08 10.26
C ARG A 172 -15.89 16.91 11.24
N GLU A 173 -16.97 16.68 11.99
CA GLU A 173 -17.00 15.61 12.99
C GLU A 173 -16.91 14.21 12.35
N VAL A 174 -17.56 14.00 11.19
CA VAL A 174 -17.43 12.74 10.45
C VAL A 174 -16.01 12.57 9.93
N TYR A 175 -15.40 13.64 9.44
CA TYR A 175 -13.99 13.60 9.05
C TYR A 175 -13.09 13.19 10.23
N GLU A 176 -13.12 13.94 11.34
CA GLU A 176 -12.23 13.73 12.49
C GLU A 176 -12.48 12.41 13.22
N ARG A 177 -13.72 11.90 13.27
CA ARG A 177 -14.05 10.71 14.07
C ARG A 177 -14.13 9.42 13.27
N LEU A 178 -14.31 9.47 11.95
CA LEU A 178 -14.52 8.28 11.11
C LEU A 178 -13.56 8.21 9.92
N VAL A 179 -13.45 9.28 9.13
CA VAL A 179 -12.70 9.24 7.87
C VAL A 179 -11.20 9.27 8.11
N GLU A 180 -10.73 10.27 8.86
CA GLU A 180 -9.31 10.46 9.20
C GLU A 180 -8.66 9.20 9.77
N PRO A 181 -9.17 8.56 10.84
CA PRO A 181 -8.51 7.39 11.42
C PRO A 181 -8.46 6.18 10.47
N LEU A 182 -9.48 6.00 9.63
CA LEU A 182 -9.49 4.90 8.65
C LEU A 182 -8.45 5.11 7.54
N ILE A 183 -8.18 6.36 7.17
CA ILE A 183 -7.20 6.72 6.15
C ILE A 183 -5.79 6.70 6.71
N ALA A 184 -5.60 7.22 7.92
CA ALA A 184 -4.34 7.13 8.65
C ALA A 184 -3.90 5.68 8.81
N GLY A 185 -4.83 4.74 9.07
CA GLY A 185 -4.54 3.31 9.10
C GLY A 185 -4.09 2.66 7.77
N ILE A 186 -4.19 3.38 6.64
CA ILE A 186 -3.79 2.86 5.31
C ILE A 186 -2.50 3.54 4.83
N TYR A 187 -2.45 4.87 4.88
CA TYR A 187 -1.36 5.67 4.31
C TYR A 187 -0.38 6.21 5.35
N VAL A 188 -0.72 6.09 6.65
CA VAL A 188 0.01 6.71 7.76
C VAL A 188 0.28 8.21 7.50
N ALA A 189 -0.71 8.84 6.87
CA ALA A 189 -0.64 10.16 6.22
C ALA A 189 -1.45 11.22 6.94
N ASP A 190 -1.18 12.48 6.63
CA ASP A 190 -2.09 13.58 6.93
C ASP A 190 -3.13 13.74 5.80
N ALA A 191 -4.38 13.42 6.10
CA ALA A 191 -5.48 13.55 5.14
C ALA A 191 -5.73 15.00 4.68
N ARG A 192 -5.16 16.01 5.36
CA ARG A 192 -5.21 17.43 4.94
C ARG A 192 -4.38 17.72 3.71
N GLU A 193 -3.38 16.90 3.42
CA GLU A 193 -2.48 17.05 2.27
C GLU A 193 -2.68 15.95 1.24
N LEU A 194 -3.22 14.79 1.64
CA LEU A 194 -3.45 13.65 0.77
C LEU A 194 -4.47 13.95 -0.35
N SER A 195 -4.07 13.73 -1.60
CA SER A 195 -4.88 13.89 -2.82
C SER A 195 -6.05 12.91 -2.85
N LEU A 196 -7.27 13.44 -2.99
CA LEU A 196 -8.45 12.61 -3.22
C LEU A 196 -8.39 11.90 -4.57
N ALA A 197 -7.95 12.60 -5.63
CA ALA A 197 -7.91 12.05 -6.97
C ALA A 197 -6.90 10.89 -7.08
N ALA A 198 -5.77 10.97 -6.38
CA ALA A 198 -4.74 9.93 -6.42
C ALA A 198 -5.06 8.73 -5.53
N THR A 199 -5.76 8.93 -4.40
CA THR A 199 -5.96 7.87 -3.40
C THR A 199 -7.34 7.23 -3.43
N TYR A 200 -8.39 8.02 -3.67
CA TYR A 200 -9.76 7.55 -3.68
C TYR A 200 -10.60 8.19 -4.81
N PRO A 201 -10.18 8.01 -6.08
CA PRO A 201 -10.83 8.62 -7.23
C PRO A 201 -12.33 8.26 -7.34
N GLU A 202 -12.75 7.12 -6.79
CA GLU A 202 -14.15 6.68 -6.83
C GLU A 202 -15.11 7.59 -6.06
N PHE A 203 -14.65 8.38 -5.08
CA PHE A 203 -15.51 9.35 -4.39
C PHE A 203 -15.64 10.64 -5.18
N LEU A 204 -14.55 11.09 -5.82
CA LEU A 204 -14.57 12.23 -6.73
C LEU A 204 -15.49 11.93 -7.93
N GLU A 205 -15.39 10.72 -8.49
CA GLU A 205 -16.26 10.29 -9.59
C GLU A 205 -17.73 10.17 -9.15
N ALA A 206 -17.98 9.65 -7.94
CA ALA A 206 -19.33 9.61 -7.39
C ALA A 206 -19.93 11.02 -7.19
N GLU A 207 -19.12 12.01 -6.77
CA GLU A 207 -19.57 13.41 -6.70
C GLU A 207 -19.85 13.97 -8.09
N ARG A 208 -18.98 13.75 -9.07
CA ARG A 208 -19.19 14.20 -10.46
C ARG A 208 -20.48 13.64 -11.07
N GLN A 209 -20.72 12.35 -10.91
CA GLN A 209 -21.84 11.66 -11.55
C GLN A 209 -23.18 11.88 -10.84
N HIS A 210 -23.18 12.09 -9.53
CA HIS A 210 -24.41 12.07 -8.72
C HIS A 210 -24.62 13.29 -7.84
N GLY A 211 -23.62 14.17 -7.72
CA GLY A 211 -23.61 15.35 -6.86
C GLY A 211 -23.59 15.06 -5.35
N SER A 212 -23.72 13.79 -4.95
CA SER A 212 -23.79 13.35 -3.56
C SER A 212 -23.38 11.89 -3.43
N LEU A 213 -22.60 11.59 -2.38
CA LEU A 213 -22.19 10.24 -2.05
C LEU A 213 -23.39 9.37 -1.67
N TRP A 214 -24.34 9.93 -0.93
CA TRP A 214 -25.54 9.20 -0.57
C TRP A 214 -26.41 8.86 -1.79
N ARG A 215 -26.57 9.82 -2.72
CA ARG A 215 -27.27 9.55 -3.99
C ARG A 215 -26.57 8.47 -4.81
N SER A 216 -25.24 8.47 -4.83
CA SER A 216 -24.45 7.42 -5.52
C SER A 216 -24.75 6.02 -4.96
N VAL A 217 -24.81 5.88 -3.63
CA VAL A 217 -25.10 4.60 -2.97
C VAL A 217 -26.53 4.15 -3.26
N ARG A 218 -27.51 5.05 -3.15
CA ARG A 218 -28.91 4.73 -3.44
C ARG A 218 -29.12 4.24 -4.88
N LYS A 219 -28.47 4.92 -5.84
CA LYS A 219 -28.56 4.51 -7.25
C LYS A 219 -27.91 3.15 -7.48
N ALA A 220 -26.72 2.91 -6.92
CA ALA A 220 -26.05 1.62 -7.01
C ALA A 220 -26.89 0.48 -6.42
N ARG A 221 -27.53 0.72 -5.27
CA ARG A 221 -28.44 -0.26 -4.64
C ARG A 221 -29.67 -0.55 -5.50
N ALA A 222 -30.31 0.49 -6.03
CA ALA A 222 -31.48 0.32 -6.91
C ALA A 222 -31.14 -0.45 -8.20
N LEU A 223 -29.93 -0.29 -8.73
CA LEU A 223 -29.44 -1.07 -9.87
C LEU A 223 -29.22 -2.55 -9.49
N ALA A 224 -28.53 -2.81 -8.38
CA ALA A 224 -28.29 -4.18 -7.91
C ALA A 224 -29.60 -4.95 -7.59
N GLU A 225 -30.60 -4.27 -7.02
CA GLU A 225 -31.93 -4.84 -6.76
C GLU A 225 -32.67 -5.18 -8.07
N ARG A 226 -32.52 -4.35 -9.12
CA ARG A 226 -33.10 -4.62 -10.45
C ARG A 226 -32.44 -5.80 -11.16
N ASP A 227 -31.12 -5.93 -11.03
CA ASP A 227 -30.34 -6.97 -11.70
C ASP A 227 -30.40 -8.33 -11.00
N GLY A 228 -31.27 -8.48 -9.97
CA GLY A 228 -31.39 -9.72 -9.19
C GLY A 228 -30.14 -10.06 -8.37
N ASN A 229 -29.18 -9.14 -8.31
CA ASN A 229 -27.85 -9.34 -7.73
C ASN A 229 -27.77 -8.64 -6.37
N ALA A 230 -28.83 -8.76 -5.57
CA ALA A 230 -28.93 -8.25 -4.21
C ALA A 230 -28.05 -9.08 -3.26
N GLN A 231 -26.73 -9.06 -3.49
CA GLN A 231 -25.79 -9.57 -2.52
C GLN A 231 -25.96 -8.78 -1.21
N SER A 232 -25.81 -9.48 -0.09
CA SER A 232 -25.93 -8.88 1.24
C SER A 232 -24.94 -7.70 1.37
N PRO A 233 -25.33 -6.58 2.03
CA PRO A 233 -24.43 -5.45 2.29
C PRO A 233 -23.09 -5.86 2.96
N GLN A 234 -23.06 -7.02 3.62
CA GLN A 234 -21.87 -7.63 4.22
C GLN A 234 -20.85 -8.17 3.19
N ALA A 235 -21.28 -8.64 2.02
CA ALA A 235 -20.37 -9.06 0.94
C ALA A 235 -19.63 -7.87 0.30
N ALA A 236 -20.22 -6.67 0.38
CA ALA A 236 -19.64 -5.41 -0.07
C ALA A 236 -18.80 -4.68 0.99
N ALA A 237 -18.68 -5.22 2.20
CA ALA A 237 -17.85 -4.63 3.24
C ALA A 237 -16.37 -4.71 2.81
N ARG A 238 -15.67 -3.56 2.79
CA ARG A 238 -14.22 -3.44 2.45
C ARG A 238 -13.37 -4.56 3.08
N TYR A 239 -13.71 -4.99 4.29
CA TYR A 239 -12.99 -5.99 5.06
C TYR A 239 -13.19 -7.44 4.59
N GLY A 240 -14.26 -7.76 3.86
CA GLY A 240 -14.47 -9.06 3.21
C GLY A 240 -13.72 -9.23 1.89
N GLN A 241 -13.01 -8.19 1.44
CA GLN A 241 -12.26 -8.18 0.18
C GLN A 241 -10.75 -8.35 0.38
N PHE A 242 -10.30 -8.58 1.61
CA PHE A 242 -8.90 -8.86 1.89
C PHE A 242 -8.65 -10.35 1.95
N VAL A 243 -7.52 -10.75 1.38
CA VAL A 243 -6.98 -12.11 1.49
C VAL A 243 -5.51 -12.02 1.87
N THR A 244 -4.99 -13.12 2.40
CA THR A 244 -3.56 -13.36 2.57
C THR A 244 -3.23 -14.79 2.15
N LEU A 245 -2.00 -15.24 2.35
CA LEU A 245 -1.56 -16.60 2.05
C LEU A 245 -1.37 -17.39 3.34
N ARG A 246 -1.68 -18.69 3.33
CA ARG A 246 -1.55 -19.60 4.49
C ARG A 246 -0.17 -19.57 5.14
N GLY A 247 0.90 -19.45 4.35
CA GLY A 247 2.28 -19.33 4.84
C GLY A 247 2.73 -17.89 5.14
N GLY A 248 1.80 -16.93 5.18
CA GLY A 248 2.06 -15.50 5.23
C GLY A 248 2.48 -14.92 3.88
N LEU A 249 2.58 -13.59 3.80
CA LEU A 249 2.95 -12.90 2.56
C LEU A 249 4.37 -13.20 2.07
N ARG A 250 5.27 -13.72 2.92
CA ARG A 250 6.56 -14.27 2.49
C ARG A 250 6.43 -15.32 1.38
N THR A 251 5.36 -16.12 1.41
CA THR A 251 5.09 -17.18 0.43
C THR A 251 5.05 -16.60 -0.98
N PHE A 252 4.54 -15.37 -1.11
CA PHE A 252 4.44 -14.69 -2.39
C PHE A 252 5.82 -14.30 -2.94
N VAL A 253 6.71 -13.85 -2.06
CA VAL A 253 8.10 -13.48 -2.36
C VAL A 253 8.90 -14.72 -2.73
N GLU A 254 8.79 -15.78 -1.92
CA GLU A 254 9.46 -17.05 -2.16
C GLU A 254 9.05 -17.64 -3.51
N ALA A 255 7.76 -17.73 -3.82
CA ALA A 255 7.28 -18.26 -5.09
C ALA A 255 7.82 -17.49 -6.31
N LEU A 256 7.90 -16.15 -6.23
CA LEU A 256 8.51 -15.33 -7.29
C LEU A 256 10.00 -15.64 -7.45
N VAL A 257 10.73 -15.70 -6.35
CA VAL A 257 12.18 -16.00 -6.34
C VAL A 257 12.48 -17.36 -6.97
N HIS A 258 11.67 -18.38 -6.68
CA HIS A 258 11.81 -19.72 -7.26
C HIS A 258 11.61 -19.73 -8.79
N LYS A 259 10.89 -18.76 -9.37
CA LYS A 259 10.72 -18.64 -10.82
C LYS A 259 11.82 -17.80 -11.48
N LEU A 260 12.74 -17.19 -10.72
CA LEU A 260 13.86 -16.42 -11.25
C LEU A 260 15.12 -17.30 -11.40
N PRO A 261 16.02 -16.99 -12.35
CA PRO A 261 17.30 -17.68 -12.46
C PRO A 261 18.13 -17.49 -11.18
N ALA A 262 18.76 -18.55 -10.67
CA ALA A 262 19.50 -18.52 -9.41
C ALA A 262 20.61 -17.44 -9.37
N LYS A 263 21.24 -17.14 -10.51
CA LYS A 263 22.30 -16.11 -10.62
C LYS A 263 21.77 -14.69 -10.83
N ALA A 264 20.47 -14.52 -11.02
CA ALA A 264 19.88 -13.22 -11.31
C ALA A 264 19.82 -12.32 -10.07
N ILE A 265 19.94 -12.84 -8.85
CA ILE A 265 19.67 -12.08 -7.62
C ILE A 265 20.99 -11.72 -6.92
N ARG A 266 21.18 -10.42 -6.62
CA ARG A 266 22.29 -9.89 -5.83
C ARG A 266 21.78 -9.11 -4.64
N LEU A 267 21.81 -9.75 -3.49
CA LEU A 267 21.52 -9.14 -2.19
C LEU A 267 22.72 -8.31 -1.71
N ARG A 268 22.51 -7.43 -0.73
CA ARG A 268 23.54 -6.55 -0.14
C ARG A 268 24.33 -5.77 -1.19
N THR A 269 23.67 -5.47 -2.31
CA THR A 269 24.28 -4.82 -3.48
C THR A 269 23.48 -3.57 -3.81
N PRO A 270 23.63 -2.49 -3.00
CA PRO A 270 22.96 -1.23 -3.30
C PRO A 270 23.42 -0.68 -4.65
N VAL A 271 22.51 -0.13 -5.43
CA VAL A 271 22.86 0.65 -6.62
C VAL A 271 23.02 2.11 -6.19
N MET A 272 24.19 2.68 -6.44
CA MET A 272 24.51 4.06 -6.08
C MET A 272 24.27 5.02 -7.23
N GLN A 273 24.43 4.56 -8.47
CA GLN A 273 24.41 5.41 -9.65
C GLN A 273 23.90 4.63 -10.86
N VAL A 274 23.02 5.26 -11.64
CA VAL A 274 22.51 4.80 -12.92
C VAL A 274 22.76 5.90 -13.94
N GLU A 275 23.56 5.61 -14.96
CA GLU A 275 23.88 6.57 -16.02
C GLU A 275 23.65 5.98 -17.40
N ARG A 276 23.45 6.85 -18.38
CA ARG A 276 23.45 6.47 -19.78
C ARG A 276 24.85 6.65 -20.34
N HIS A 277 25.44 5.56 -20.80
CA HIS A 277 26.73 5.52 -21.46
C HIS A 277 26.65 6.07 -22.89
N ALA A 278 27.77 6.56 -23.42
CA ALA A 278 27.88 7.12 -24.77
C ALA A 278 27.44 6.16 -25.89
N THR A 279 27.44 4.85 -25.63
CA THR A 279 27.03 3.79 -26.56
C THR A 279 25.53 3.46 -26.48
N ASN A 280 24.68 4.37 -25.97
CA ASN A 280 23.25 4.16 -25.73
C ASN A 280 22.90 2.97 -24.79
N ARG A 281 23.87 2.50 -24.01
CA ARG A 281 23.66 1.48 -22.97
C ARG A 281 23.58 2.15 -21.61
N TRP A 282 23.03 1.44 -20.63
CA TRP A 282 22.97 1.91 -19.25
C TRP A 282 24.15 1.36 -18.45
N THR A 283 24.65 2.13 -17.50
CA THR A 283 25.69 1.73 -16.57
C THR A 283 25.21 1.82 -15.14
N ILE A 284 25.48 0.77 -14.37
CA ILE A 284 25.19 0.71 -12.94
C ILE A 284 26.49 0.67 -12.16
N LYS A 285 26.53 1.44 -11.07
CA LYS A 285 27.60 1.41 -10.08
C LYS A 285 27.05 1.02 -8.71
N THR A 286 27.65 0.00 -8.09
CA THR A 286 27.14 -0.57 -6.82
C THR A 286 27.94 -0.17 -5.58
N ALA A 287 29.16 0.35 -5.75
CA ALA A 287 29.98 0.87 -4.66
C ALA A 287 31.01 1.89 -5.19
N PRO A 288 31.58 2.75 -4.33
CA PRO A 288 32.74 3.56 -4.72
C PRO A 288 33.89 2.65 -5.13
N GLY A 289 34.50 2.91 -6.29
CA GLY A 289 35.59 2.10 -6.84
C GLY A 289 35.18 0.76 -7.47
N ALA A 290 33.91 0.35 -7.37
CA ALA A 290 33.44 -0.84 -8.09
C ALA A 290 33.45 -0.59 -9.62
N PRO A 291 33.72 -1.64 -10.44
CA PRO A 291 33.58 -1.55 -11.89
C PRO A 291 32.16 -1.14 -12.31
N LEU A 292 32.06 -0.38 -13.39
CA LEU A 292 30.78 -0.08 -14.02
C LEU A 292 30.26 -1.34 -14.74
N GLU A 293 29.00 -1.69 -14.48
CA GLU A 293 28.32 -2.79 -15.15
C GLU A 293 27.38 -2.27 -16.23
N HIS A 294 27.46 -2.83 -17.44
CA HIS A 294 26.68 -2.36 -18.58
C HIS A 294 25.41 -3.18 -18.83
N PHE A 295 24.30 -2.50 -19.08
CA PHE A 295 22.99 -3.07 -19.33
C PHE A 295 22.37 -2.46 -20.58
N ASP A 296 21.52 -3.23 -21.24
CA ASP A 296 20.74 -2.77 -22.39
C ASP A 296 19.44 -2.09 -21.92
N GLY A 297 18.95 -2.45 -20.73
CA GLY A 297 17.87 -1.74 -20.03
C GLY A 297 18.01 -1.77 -18.51
N VAL A 298 17.43 -0.77 -17.85
CA VAL A 298 17.35 -0.61 -16.39
C VAL A 298 15.90 -0.31 -16.00
N LEU A 299 15.38 -1.12 -15.08
CA LEU A 299 14.09 -0.90 -14.44
C LEU A 299 14.32 -0.58 -12.96
N ILE A 300 14.01 0.63 -12.54
CA ILE A 300 14.17 1.07 -11.15
C ILE A 300 12.84 0.86 -10.42
N ALA A 301 12.85 -0.08 -9.47
CA ALA A 301 11.75 -0.43 -8.58
C ALA A 301 12.01 -0.03 -7.11
N ALA A 302 13.01 0.83 -6.87
CA ALA A 302 13.30 1.46 -5.58
C ALA A 302 12.34 2.63 -5.28
N HIS A 303 12.37 3.18 -4.06
CA HIS A 303 11.54 4.35 -3.75
C HIS A 303 11.99 5.57 -4.54
N ALA A 304 11.08 6.50 -4.81
CA ALA A 304 11.33 7.62 -5.73
C ALA A 304 12.52 8.53 -5.31
N PRO A 305 12.72 8.88 -4.02
CA PRO A 305 13.91 9.63 -3.60
C PRO A 305 15.22 8.87 -3.84
N GLN A 306 15.21 7.54 -3.72
CA GLN A 306 16.39 6.72 -3.99
C GLN A 306 16.65 6.63 -5.50
N ALA A 307 15.59 6.48 -6.31
CA ALA A 307 15.70 6.57 -7.76
C ALA A 307 16.25 7.94 -8.21
N ALA A 308 15.79 9.03 -7.60
CA ALA A 308 16.33 10.38 -7.83
C ALA A 308 17.82 10.46 -7.50
N SER A 309 18.23 9.92 -6.34
CA SER A 309 19.64 9.88 -5.93
C SER A 309 20.50 9.04 -6.88
N MET A 310 20.00 7.90 -7.36
CA MET A 310 20.73 7.04 -8.31
C MET A 310 20.88 7.70 -9.68
N LEU A 311 19.86 8.42 -10.15
CA LEU A 311 19.88 9.14 -11.42
C LEU A 311 20.72 10.42 -11.33
N GLY A 312 20.88 11.01 -10.14
CA GLY A 312 21.81 12.11 -9.88
C GLY A 312 21.57 13.31 -10.80
N ASN A 313 22.52 13.59 -11.71
CA ASN A 313 22.44 14.71 -12.66
C ASN A 313 22.00 14.28 -14.07
N PHE A 314 21.47 13.06 -14.24
CA PHE A 314 21.09 12.52 -15.53
C PHE A 314 20.01 13.35 -16.25
N ASP A 315 18.91 13.64 -15.55
CA ASP A 315 17.86 14.57 -15.97
C ASP A 315 17.39 15.32 -14.73
N ALA A 316 17.75 16.61 -14.65
CA ALA A 316 17.49 17.44 -13.49
C ALA A 316 16.00 17.57 -13.16
N GLU A 317 15.12 17.56 -14.16
CA GLU A 317 13.69 17.70 -13.93
C GLU A 317 13.07 16.37 -13.51
N LEU A 318 13.47 15.25 -14.12
CA LEU A 318 13.06 13.91 -13.67
C LEU A 318 13.47 13.68 -12.21
N VAL A 319 14.71 14.03 -11.87
CA VAL A 319 15.25 13.91 -10.50
C VAL A 319 14.49 14.80 -9.53
N ARG A 320 14.19 16.06 -9.90
CA ARG A 320 13.37 16.96 -9.09
C ARG A 320 11.97 16.42 -8.86
N GLU A 321 11.33 15.86 -9.89
CA GLU A 321 9.97 15.32 -9.75
C GLU A 321 9.94 14.07 -8.86
N LEU A 322 10.93 13.17 -9.00
CA LEU A 322 11.08 11.98 -8.16
C LEU A 322 11.40 12.33 -6.70
N ALA A 323 12.33 13.26 -6.47
CA ALA A 323 12.72 13.69 -5.13
C ALA A 323 11.60 14.40 -4.38
N GLY A 324 10.67 15.04 -5.10
CA GLY A 324 9.50 15.69 -4.50
C GLY A 324 8.35 14.75 -4.16
N ILE A 325 8.47 13.44 -4.36
CA ILE A 325 7.55 12.46 -3.76
C ILE A 325 8.03 12.20 -2.33
N GLU A 326 7.30 12.74 -1.38
CA GLU A 326 7.59 12.56 0.05
C GLU A 326 7.20 11.16 0.53
N TYR A 327 7.86 10.72 1.60
CA TYR A 327 7.63 9.41 2.20
C TYR A 327 7.44 9.55 3.71
N ALA A 328 6.52 8.74 4.25
CA ALA A 328 6.32 8.61 5.68
C ALA A 328 7.04 7.37 6.22
N SER A 329 7.56 7.54 7.43
CA SER A 329 8.13 6.47 8.23
C SER A 329 7.11 5.95 9.24
N SER A 330 7.18 4.66 9.58
CA SER A 330 6.35 4.07 10.63
C SER A 330 7.08 2.98 11.40
N ALA A 331 6.62 2.71 12.62
CA ALA A 331 7.05 1.57 13.41
C ALA A 331 5.87 0.64 13.69
N VAL A 332 6.14 -0.65 13.66
CA VAL A 332 5.20 -1.72 13.99
C VAL A 332 5.78 -2.48 15.18
N VAL A 333 5.03 -2.51 16.28
CA VAL A 333 5.35 -3.34 17.44
C VAL A 333 4.38 -4.51 17.44
N THR A 334 4.88 -5.72 17.22
CA THR A 334 4.11 -6.94 17.32
C THR A 334 4.21 -7.48 18.74
N LEU A 335 3.07 -7.64 19.40
CA LEU A 335 2.94 -8.19 20.75
C LEU A 335 2.17 -9.52 20.66
N VAL A 336 2.74 -10.58 21.22
CA VAL A 336 2.09 -11.90 21.30
C VAL A 336 1.64 -12.14 22.73
N TYR A 337 0.34 -12.32 22.95
CA TYR A 337 -0.27 -12.58 24.25
C TYR A 337 -0.95 -13.96 24.29
N HIS A 338 -1.15 -14.51 25.48
CA HIS A 338 -2.20 -15.51 25.64
C HIS A 338 -3.55 -14.82 25.51
N ARG A 339 -4.49 -15.47 24.81
CA ARG A 339 -5.82 -14.90 24.60
C ARG A 339 -6.52 -14.61 25.93
N GLN A 340 -6.32 -15.44 26.95
CA GLN A 340 -6.95 -15.28 28.27
C GLN A 340 -6.45 -14.05 29.05
N ASP A 341 -5.30 -13.49 28.69
CA ASP A 341 -4.71 -12.32 29.36
C ASP A 341 -5.25 -10.99 28.79
N ILE A 342 -6.19 -11.05 27.84
CA ILE A 342 -6.83 -9.90 27.22
C ILE A 342 -8.31 -9.89 27.57
N ASP A 343 -8.73 -8.87 28.32
CA ASP A 343 -10.11 -8.71 28.78
C ASP A 343 -11.09 -8.49 27.62
N HIS A 344 -10.69 -7.71 26.63
CA HIS A 344 -11.52 -7.42 25.46
C HIS A 344 -11.81 -8.70 24.65
N PRO A 345 -13.03 -8.88 24.10
CA PRO A 345 -13.39 -10.05 23.28
C PRO A 345 -12.58 -10.17 21.97
N LEU A 346 -11.92 -9.10 21.54
CA LEU A 346 -11.24 -8.95 20.25
C LEU A 346 -12.19 -9.22 19.07
N ASP A 347 -13.43 -8.75 19.17
CA ASP A 347 -14.51 -8.98 18.21
C ASP A 347 -14.46 -8.09 16.96
N GLY A 348 -13.25 -7.81 16.47
CA GLY A 348 -12.96 -7.03 15.27
C GLY A 348 -11.58 -7.33 14.72
N PHE A 349 -11.23 -6.78 13.55
CA PHE A 349 -9.88 -6.95 12.97
C PHE A 349 -8.83 -6.04 13.60
N GLY A 350 -9.25 -5.11 14.45
CA GLY A 350 -8.39 -4.16 15.09
C GLY A 350 -9.10 -2.86 15.44
N LEU A 351 -8.29 -1.88 15.80
CA LEU A 351 -8.71 -0.52 16.13
C LEU A 351 -7.91 0.51 15.33
N VAL A 352 -8.53 1.66 15.08
CA VAL A 352 -7.87 2.86 14.58
C VAL A 352 -8.09 4.01 15.57
N VAL A 353 -7.11 4.91 15.64
CA VAL A 353 -7.10 6.01 16.58
C VAL A 353 -7.25 7.32 15.82
N PRO A 354 -8.35 8.06 16.03
CA PRO A 354 -8.48 9.42 15.55
C PRO A 354 -7.34 10.32 16.05
N ALA A 355 -6.78 11.16 15.18
CA ALA A 355 -5.74 12.12 15.58
C ALA A 355 -6.20 13.06 16.71
N ILE A 356 -7.51 13.35 16.79
CA ILE A 356 -8.10 14.16 17.86
C ILE A 356 -8.02 13.50 19.25
N GLU A 357 -7.85 12.18 19.33
CA GLU A 357 -7.63 11.45 20.59
C GLU A 357 -6.19 11.64 21.12
N ARG A 358 -5.27 12.16 20.30
CA ARG A 358 -3.87 12.48 20.66
C ARG A 358 -3.12 11.32 21.33
N ARG A 359 -3.44 10.09 20.92
CA ARG A 359 -2.79 8.88 21.45
C ARG A 359 -1.48 8.59 20.73
N PRO A 360 -0.57 7.85 21.39
CA PRO A 360 0.75 7.56 20.87
C PRO A 360 0.84 6.54 19.73
N ILE A 361 -0.30 6.03 19.28
CA ILE A 361 -0.42 5.01 18.25
C ILE A 361 -1.45 5.47 17.20
N VAL A 362 -1.33 4.98 15.98
CA VAL A 362 -2.25 5.26 14.87
C VAL A 362 -3.32 4.17 14.76
N ALA A 363 -2.94 2.92 14.96
CA ALA A 363 -3.82 1.77 14.86
C ALA A 363 -3.26 0.55 15.61
N ALA A 364 -4.11 -0.44 15.84
CA ALA A 364 -3.65 -1.80 16.15
C ALA A 364 -4.48 -2.81 15.36
N SER A 365 -3.86 -3.90 14.91
CA SER A 365 -4.55 -5.01 14.23
C SER A 365 -4.46 -6.30 15.04
N PHE A 366 -5.53 -7.10 15.02
CA PHE A 366 -5.61 -8.39 15.69
C PHE A 366 -5.43 -9.49 14.66
N LEU A 367 -4.18 -9.89 14.43
CA LEU A 367 -3.80 -10.73 13.29
C LEU A 367 -4.48 -12.11 13.35
N THR A 368 -4.47 -12.77 14.51
CA THR A 368 -5.08 -14.11 14.68
C THR A 368 -6.61 -14.08 14.63
N VAL A 369 -7.24 -12.92 14.87
CA VAL A 369 -8.68 -12.74 14.66
C VAL A 369 -8.98 -12.57 13.18
N LYS A 370 -8.20 -11.73 12.49
CA LYS A 370 -8.37 -11.42 11.07
C LYS A 370 -8.09 -12.64 10.19
N PHE A 371 -7.04 -13.40 10.49
CA PHE A 371 -6.59 -14.59 9.77
C PHE A 371 -6.41 -15.78 10.73
N PRO A 372 -7.49 -16.54 10.97
CA PRO A 372 -7.40 -17.79 11.73
C PRO A 372 -6.38 -18.73 11.07
N GLY A 373 -5.50 -19.33 11.87
CA GLY A 373 -4.43 -20.24 11.40
C GLY A 373 -3.06 -19.59 11.22
N HIS A 374 -2.93 -18.27 11.34
CA HIS A 374 -1.62 -17.58 11.37
C HIS A 374 -0.96 -17.58 12.77
N GLY A 375 -1.56 -18.28 13.73
CA GLY A 375 -0.99 -18.52 15.04
C GLY A 375 -1.77 -19.63 15.74
N PRO A 376 -1.20 -20.26 16.77
CA PRO A 376 -1.84 -21.38 17.43
C PRO A 376 -3.07 -20.96 18.23
N PRO A 377 -4.02 -21.89 18.48
CA PRO A 377 -5.19 -21.63 19.31
C PRO A 377 -4.79 -21.03 20.67
N GLY A 378 -5.57 -20.05 21.13
CA GLY A 378 -5.29 -19.40 22.41
C GLY A 378 -4.17 -18.34 22.39
N ARG A 379 -3.60 -18.00 21.23
CA ARG A 379 -2.72 -16.83 21.07
C ARG A 379 -3.46 -15.62 20.47
N ALA A 380 -3.12 -14.44 20.99
CA ALA A 380 -3.52 -13.16 20.41
C ALA A 380 -2.27 -12.45 19.89
N ILE A 381 -2.17 -12.30 18.57
CA ILE A 381 -1.09 -11.54 17.92
C ILE A 381 -1.63 -10.15 17.59
N VAL A 382 -1.12 -9.15 18.29
CA VAL A 382 -1.53 -7.75 18.16
C VAL A 382 -0.40 -6.93 17.58
N ARG A 383 -0.64 -6.26 16.46
CA ARG A 383 0.35 -5.37 15.84
C ARG A 383 -0.06 -3.93 16.04
N VAL A 384 0.78 -3.17 16.72
CA VAL A 384 0.55 -1.77 17.09
C VAL A 384 1.37 -0.88 16.18
N PHE A 385 0.71 0.06 15.51
CA PHE A 385 1.31 0.95 14.53
C PHE A 385 1.51 2.34 15.14
N SER A 386 2.71 2.89 15.02
CA SER A 386 3.06 4.25 15.45
C SER A 386 3.88 4.96 14.37
N GLY A 387 3.99 6.29 14.48
CA GLY A 387 4.66 7.12 13.48
C GLY A 387 3.70 7.76 12.49
N GLY A 388 4.13 7.83 11.23
CA GLY A 388 3.42 8.55 10.17
C GLY A 388 3.69 10.04 10.16
N VAL A 389 3.07 10.72 9.20
CA VAL A 389 3.22 12.17 8.99
C VAL A 389 2.82 12.98 10.22
N LEU A 390 1.82 12.52 10.98
CA LEU A 390 1.31 13.23 12.15
C LEU A 390 2.16 13.03 13.41
N GLN A 391 3.01 12.01 13.46
CA GLN A 391 3.81 11.65 14.64
C GLN A 391 5.23 11.14 14.28
N PRO A 392 6.00 11.87 13.44
CA PRO A 392 7.25 11.36 12.85
C PRO A 392 8.29 10.96 13.89
N ASP A 393 8.45 11.75 14.95
CA ASP A 393 9.44 11.54 16.03
C ASP A 393 9.27 10.21 16.77
N ARG A 394 8.10 9.56 16.66
CA ARG A 394 7.85 8.28 17.33
C ARG A 394 8.67 7.15 16.74
N VAL A 395 8.94 7.17 15.44
CA VAL A 395 9.66 6.09 14.76
C VAL A 395 11.11 6.02 15.25
N ASP A 396 11.65 7.14 15.70
CA ASP A 396 13.04 7.28 16.16
C ASP A 396 13.25 6.95 17.64
N ARG A 397 12.18 6.66 18.39
CA ARG A 397 12.31 6.12 19.75
C ARG A 397 12.98 4.74 19.72
N ASP A 398 13.66 4.40 20.81
CA ASP A 398 14.31 3.09 20.94
C ASP A 398 13.29 1.94 21.08
N ASP A 399 13.77 0.70 20.92
CA ASP A 399 12.89 -0.49 20.99
C ASP A 399 12.18 -0.61 22.35
N PRO A 400 12.87 -0.46 23.51
CA PRO A 400 12.20 -0.52 24.81
C PRO A 400 11.08 0.51 24.98
N GLU A 401 11.27 1.76 24.54
CA GLU A 401 10.26 2.81 24.64
C GLU A 401 9.05 2.53 23.74
N LEU A 402 9.30 2.05 22.51
CA LEU A 402 8.23 1.64 21.59
C LEU A 402 7.41 0.48 22.15
N ILE A 403 8.07 -0.54 22.70
CA ILE A 403 7.41 -1.70 23.33
C ILE A 403 6.60 -1.27 24.56
N ALA A 404 7.18 -0.45 25.43
CA ALA A 404 6.49 0.06 26.63
C ALA A 404 5.23 0.85 26.24
N THR A 405 5.34 1.73 25.24
CA THR A 405 4.22 2.50 24.71
C THR A 405 3.13 1.60 24.14
N ALA A 406 3.50 0.60 23.33
CA ALA A 406 2.55 -0.33 22.74
C ALA A 406 1.82 -1.15 23.80
N LYS A 407 2.54 -1.68 24.79
CA LYS A 407 1.96 -2.42 25.93
C LYS A 407 1.00 -1.54 26.73
N GLN A 408 1.40 -0.31 27.07
CA GLN A 408 0.54 0.62 27.79
C GLN A 408 -0.77 0.87 27.03
N GLN A 409 -0.71 1.13 25.72
CA GLN A 409 -1.91 1.36 24.94
C GLN A 409 -2.80 0.12 24.81
N MET A 410 -2.23 -1.08 24.72
CA MET A 410 -3.02 -2.32 24.69
C MET A 410 -3.64 -2.62 26.05
N ALA A 411 -2.95 -2.35 27.17
CA ALA A 411 -3.53 -2.44 28.50
C ALA A 411 -4.74 -1.49 28.64
N GLU A 412 -4.59 -0.23 28.23
CA GLU A 412 -5.67 0.77 28.32
C GLU A 412 -6.87 0.47 27.43
N LEU A 413 -6.66 0.02 26.19
CA LEU A 413 -7.72 -0.09 25.18
C LEU A 413 -8.39 -1.45 25.12
N ILE A 414 -7.64 -2.53 25.36
CA ILE A 414 -8.14 -3.91 25.26
C ILE A 414 -7.96 -4.72 26.54
N GLY A 415 -7.44 -4.14 27.62
CA GLY A 415 -7.19 -4.86 28.87
C GLY A 415 -6.17 -5.99 28.68
N ALA A 416 -5.12 -5.76 27.87
CA ALA A 416 -4.01 -6.70 27.76
C ALA A 416 -3.14 -6.61 29.01
N ASN A 417 -3.35 -7.55 29.93
CA ASN A 417 -2.69 -7.61 31.23
C ASN A 417 -1.42 -8.47 31.14
N GLY A 418 -0.40 -8.14 31.93
CA GLY A 418 0.85 -8.91 32.01
C GLY A 418 1.84 -8.68 30.86
N GLU A 419 2.86 -9.54 30.81
CA GLU A 419 3.92 -9.46 29.81
C GLU A 419 3.57 -10.25 28.54
N PRO A 420 3.81 -9.68 27.33
CA PRO A 420 3.75 -10.46 26.10
C PRO A 420 4.74 -11.63 26.16
N ILE A 421 4.37 -12.76 25.55
CA ILE A 421 5.28 -13.90 25.35
C ILE A 421 6.43 -13.49 24.43
N GLU A 422 6.12 -12.70 23.41
CA GLU A 422 7.09 -12.20 22.44
C GLU A 422 6.78 -10.76 22.06
N THR A 423 7.84 -10.01 21.76
CA THR A 423 7.78 -8.67 21.22
C THR A 423 8.73 -8.55 20.03
N HIS A 424 8.26 -7.95 18.94
CA HIS A 424 9.06 -7.70 17.75
C HIS A 424 8.84 -6.26 17.31
N VAL A 425 9.92 -5.54 17.02
CA VAL A 425 9.88 -4.16 16.54
C VAL A 425 10.38 -4.13 15.10
N MET A 426 9.58 -3.54 14.21
CA MET A 426 9.95 -3.26 12.83
C MET A 426 9.81 -1.78 12.53
N ARG A 427 10.84 -1.17 11.95
CA ARG A 427 10.81 0.21 11.45
C ARG A 427 10.83 0.23 9.94
N TRP A 428 9.79 0.80 9.35
CA TRP A 428 9.72 1.09 7.92
C TRP A 428 10.06 2.55 7.70
N ARG A 429 11.34 2.82 7.49
CA ARG A 429 11.85 4.17 7.20
C ARG A 429 11.58 4.52 5.75
N ASP A 430 10.99 5.68 5.53
CA ASP A 430 10.69 6.27 4.23
C ASP A 430 10.09 5.26 3.25
N ALA A 431 9.09 4.50 3.73
CA ALA A 431 8.55 3.35 3.01
C ALA A 431 7.17 3.59 2.38
N MET A 432 6.40 4.53 2.94
CA MET A 432 5.06 4.84 2.48
C MET A 432 5.05 6.17 1.71
N PRO A 433 4.94 6.16 0.36
CA PRO A 433 4.87 7.40 -0.40
C PRO A 433 3.60 8.17 -0.08
N GLN A 434 3.72 9.50 0.01
CA GLN A 434 2.64 10.41 0.34
C GLN A 434 2.11 11.04 -0.94
N TYR A 435 0.90 10.64 -1.34
CA TYR A 435 0.26 11.13 -2.56
C TYR A 435 -0.42 12.48 -2.28
N HIS A 436 0.37 13.54 -2.11
CA HIS A 436 -0.15 14.87 -1.83
C HIS A 436 -0.95 15.46 -3.01
N VAL A 437 -1.76 16.49 -2.76
CA VAL A 437 -2.50 17.19 -3.84
C VAL A 437 -1.54 17.58 -4.98
N GLY A 438 -1.89 17.19 -6.20
CA GLY A 438 -1.03 17.35 -7.39
C GLY A 438 -0.14 16.15 -7.71
N HIS A 439 -0.19 15.07 -6.93
CA HIS A 439 0.59 13.84 -7.16
C HIS A 439 0.42 13.25 -8.56
N LEU A 440 -0.81 13.23 -9.09
CA LEU A 440 -1.06 12.68 -10.43
C LEU A 440 -0.35 13.45 -11.54
N ALA A 441 -0.28 14.78 -11.43
CA ALA A 441 0.44 15.62 -12.39
C ALA A 441 1.95 15.39 -12.30
N ARG A 442 2.49 15.24 -11.08
CA ARG A 442 3.89 14.84 -10.84
C ARG A 442 4.20 13.49 -11.48
N VAL A 443 3.35 12.48 -11.26
CA VAL A 443 3.53 11.14 -11.85
C VAL A 443 3.49 11.20 -13.38
N GLU A 444 2.58 11.98 -13.96
CA GLU A 444 2.51 12.17 -15.40
C GLU A 444 3.79 12.81 -15.97
N ALA A 445 4.32 13.85 -15.31
CA ALA A 445 5.59 14.46 -15.70
C ALA A 445 6.77 13.47 -15.64
N ILE A 446 6.82 12.64 -14.59
CA ILE A 446 7.82 11.57 -14.45
C ILE A 446 7.70 10.58 -15.61
N GLU A 447 6.51 10.04 -15.87
CA GLU A 447 6.29 9.04 -16.92
C GLU A 447 6.61 9.58 -18.32
N GLN A 448 6.23 10.84 -18.61
CA GLN A 448 6.57 11.49 -19.87
C GLN A 448 8.08 11.64 -20.07
N ARG A 449 8.82 12.00 -19.02
CA ARG A 449 10.29 12.11 -19.09
C ARG A 449 10.97 10.77 -19.25
N VAL A 450 10.56 9.76 -18.47
CA VAL A 450 11.10 8.40 -18.58
C VAL A 450 10.91 7.84 -19.99
N ALA A 451 9.75 8.08 -20.60
CA ALA A 451 9.45 7.62 -21.97
C ALA A 451 10.39 8.19 -23.05
N ALA A 452 11.10 9.31 -22.78
CA ALA A 452 12.10 9.87 -23.69
C ALA A 452 13.44 9.09 -23.68
N TYR A 453 13.62 8.18 -22.72
CA TYR A 453 14.87 7.44 -22.51
C TYR A 453 14.68 5.95 -22.76
N ALA A 454 15.04 5.50 -23.97
CA ALA A 454 14.99 4.08 -24.32
C ALA A 454 15.80 3.23 -23.32
N GLY A 455 15.19 2.15 -22.86
CA GLY A 455 15.80 1.24 -21.91
C GLY A 455 15.71 1.68 -20.44
N LEU A 456 15.03 2.78 -20.10
CA LEU A 456 14.74 3.17 -18.71
C LEU A 456 13.26 3.01 -18.39
N GLU A 457 12.96 2.33 -17.31
CA GLU A 457 11.59 2.23 -16.78
C GLU A 457 11.59 2.39 -15.25
N LEU A 458 10.46 2.88 -14.73
CA LEU A 458 10.23 3.02 -13.30
C LEU A 458 9.01 2.18 -12.87
N ALA A 459 9.09 1.60 -11.68
CA ALA A 459 8.00 0.82 -11.10
C ALA A 459 7.95 0.97 -9.58
N GLY A 460 6.79 0.73 -8.98
CA GLY A 460 6.65 0.69 -7.53
C GLY A 460 5.42 1.42 -7.01
N ASN A 461 5.37 1.51 -5.68
CA ASN A 461 4.26 2.09 -4.94
C ASN A 461 4.24 3.63 -4.98
N ALA A 462 5.24 4.29 -5.58
CA ALA A 462 5.35 5.75 -5.64
C ALA A 462 4.38 6.41 -6.63
N TYR A 463 3.88 5.64 -7.61
CA TYR A 463 3.25 6.22 -8.80
C TYR A 463 1.73 6.15 -8.74
N ARG A 464 1.14 5.07 -9.27
CA ARG A 464 -0.31 4.94 -9.51
C ARG A 464 -1.04 4.01 -8.51
N GLY A 465 -0.47 3.79 -7.33
CA GLY A 465 -1.12 3.07 -6.23
C GLY A 465 -0.16 2.40 -5.27
N VAL A 466 -0.47 2.48 -3.97
CA VAL A 466 0.42 2.00 -2.89
C VAL A 466 0.26 0.52 -2.56
N GLY A 467 -0.87 -0.09 -2.93
CA GLY A 467 -1.19 -1.46 -2.54
C GLY A 467 -0.35 -2.51 -3.28
N ILE A 468 -0.31 -3.72 -2.72
CA ILE A 468 0.36 -4.89 -3.32
C ILE A 468 -0.11 -5.13 -4.76
N PRO A 469 -1.42 -5.18 -5.08
CA PRO A 469 -1.87 -5.41 -6.46
C PRO A 469 -1.39 -4.33 -7.43
N GLN A 470 -1.41 -3.06 -7.02
CA GLN A 470 -0.96 -1.94 -7.85
C GLN A 470 0.56 -1.96 -8.04
N SER A 471 1.32 -2.35 -7.02
CA SER A 471 2.78 -2.49 -7.11
C SER A 471 3.18 -3.61 -8.06
N ILE A 472 2.48 -4.76 -8.01
CA ILE A 472 2.65 -5.86 -8.98
C ILE A 472 2.35 -5.37 -10.40
N HIS A 473 1.22 -4.67 -10.58
CA HIS A 473 0.82 -4.15 -11.88
C HIS A 473 1.85 -3.16 -12.44
N SER A 474 2.32 -2.23 -11.62
CA SER A 474 3.35 -1.26 -11.96
C SER A 474 4.62 -1.96 -12.46
N GLY A 475 5.10 -2.97 -11.73
CA GLY A 475 6.25 -3.78 -12.15
C GLY A 475 6.06 -4.50 -13.48
N ARG A 476 4.89 -5.13 -13.68
CA ARG A 476 4.57 -5.85 -14.93
C ARG A 476 4.47 -4.91 -16.13
N GLN A 477 3.81 -3.76 -15.98
CA GLN A 477 3.69 -2.78 -17.06
C GLN A 477 5.04 -2.19 -17.44
N ALA A 478 5.89 -1.87 -16.46
CA ALA A 478 7.25 -1.42 -16.71
C ALA A 478 8.08 -2.48 -17.47
N ALA A 479 7.99 -3.75 -17.05
CA ALA A 479 8.63 -4.85 -17.75
C ALA A 479 8.12 -5.03 -19.20
N GLU A 480 6.82 -4.88 -19.44
CA GLU A 480 6.21 -4.97 -20.77
C GLU A 480 6.67 -3.84 -21.71
N ARG A 481 6.71 -2.60 -21.20
CA ARG A 481 7.24 -1.46 -21.97
C ARG A 481 8.73 -1.65 -22.28
N LEU A 482 9.52 -2.04 -21.29
CA LEU A 482 10.95 -2.28 -21.48
C LEU A 482 11.22 -3.41 -22.49
N ALA A 483 10.50 -4.53 -22.38
CA ALA A 483 10.63 -5.63 -23.33
C ALA A 483 10.25 -5.21 -24.76
N LYS A 484 9.21 -4.38 -24.92
CA LYS A 484 8.83 -3.84 -26.22
C LYS A 484 9.90 -2.92 -26.81
N GLN A 485 10.55 -2.09 -25.99
CA GLN A 485 11.63 -1.21 -26.42
C GLN A 485 12.88 -1.98 -26.85
N LEU A 486 13.19 -3.11 -26.19
CA LEU A 486 14.39 -3.92 -26.45
C LEU A 486 14.19 -5.00 -27.53
N GLY A 487 12.95 -5.31 -27.89
CA GLY A 487 12.60 -6.25 -28.96
C GLY A 487 12.35 -5.58 -30.33
N GLN A 488 12.43 -4.24 -30.39
CA GLN A 488 12.51 -3.43 -31.61
C GLN A 488 13.99 -3.20 -31.94
#